data_AF-A0A2W6AUE8-F1
#
_entry.id   AF-A0A2W6AUE8-F1
#
_cell.length_a   1.000
_cell.length_b   1.000
_cell.length_c   1.000
_cell.angle_alpha   90.00
_cell.angle_beta   90.00
_cell.angle_gamma   90.00
#
_symmetry.space_group_name_H-M   'P 1'
#
loop_
_entity.id
_entity.type
_entity.pdbx_description
1 polymer ?
#
loop_
_entity_poly.entity_id
_entity_poly.type
_entity_poly.pdbx_seq_one_letter_code
_entity_poly.pdbx_strand_id
1 'polypeptide(L)'
;MWKGDFRCPEGIAVDAHGNVYVADSEPRNRVIKLSPDGTWLAVWHTPGFREGAAGYVQAVAMTRRGRVFVTEIGGEGVPRVVEFSSTGKVRGIWR
;
A
#
# COMPACT_ATOMS: atom_id res chain seq x y z
N MET A 1 13.40 -12.41 1.32
CA MET A 1 12.55 -13.31 2.12
C MET A 1 11.97 -12.46 3.26
N TRP A 2 10.80 -11.82 3.04
CA TRP A 2 10.20 -10.85 4.00
C TRP A 2 8.66 -10.93 4.01
N LYS A 3 8.12 -12.16 3.87
CA LYS A 3 6.74 -12.45 4.25
C LYS A 3 6.77 -12.82 5.74
N GLY A 4 6.04 -12.11 6.59
CA GLY A 4 5.94 -12.47 8.01
C GLY A 4 5.64 -11.29 8.92
N ASP A 5 6.43 -10.22 8.81
CA ASP A 5 6.35 -9.11 9.77
C ASP A 5 5.91 -7.80 9.12
N PHE A 6 5.03 -7.09 9.81
CA PHE A 6 4.81 -5.66 9.63
C PHE A 6 6.05 -4.89 10.14
N ARG A 7 6.30 -3.71 9.57
CA ARG A 7 7.41 -2.85 9.97
C ARG A 7 6.89 -1.60 10.66
N CYS A 8 6.03 -0.85 9.98
CA CYS A 8 5.39 0.35 10.50
C CYS A 8 3.98 0.46 9.89
N PRO A 9 3.00 -0.33 10.36
CA PRO A 9 1.64 -0.25 9.84
C PRO A 9 0.98 1.06 10.29
N GLU A 10 0.61 1.91 9.34
CA GLU A 10 0.05 3.25 9.63
C GLU A 10 -1.45 3.35 9.35
N GLY A 11 -1.92 2.71 8.28
CA GLY A 11 -3.30 2.83 7.83
C GLY A 11 -3.84 1.55 7.21
N ILE A 12 -5.16 1.39 7.21
CA ILE A 12 -5.82 0.16 6.81
C ILE A 12 -7.14 0.42 6.07
N ALA A 13 -7.50 -0.48 5.15
CA ALA A 13 -8.81 -0.54 4.51
C ALA A 13 -9.27 -1.99 4.36
N VAL A 14 -10.58 -2.21 4.19
CA VAL A 14 -11.17 -3.56 4.04
C VAL A 14 -12.06 -3.59 2.81
N ASP A 15 -11.91 -4.63 1.97
CA ASP A 15 -12.75 -4.83 0.79
C ASP A 15 -14.07 -5.56 1.08
N ALA A 16 -14.94 -5.63 0.07
CA ALA A 16 -16.25 -6.27 0.21
C ALA A 16 -16.18 -7.79 0.47
N HIS A 17 -15.02 -8.42 0.27
CA HIS A 17 -14.76 -9.82 0.60
C HIS A 17 -14.10 -9.98 1.98
N GLY A 18 -13.89 -8.87 2.71
CA GLY A 18 -13.21 -8.87 4.00
C GLY A 18 -11.69 -8.90 3.91
N ASN A 19 -11.09 -8.80 2.71
CA ASN A 19 -9.62 -8.71 2.64
C ASN A 19 -9.16 -7.36 3.18
N VAL A 20 -8.05 -7.39 3.88
CA VAL A 20 -7.50 -6.25 4.60
C VAL A 20 -6.28 -5.71 3.86
N TYR A 21 -6.19 -4.40 3.67
CA TYR A 21 -5.09 -3.72 2.99
C TYR A 21 -4.40 -2.81 3.99
N VAL A 22 -3.13 -3.05 4.27
CA VAL A 22 -2.33 -2.31 5.24
C VAL A 22 -1.28 -1.48 4.51
N ALA A 23 -1.26 -0.16 4.75
CA ALA A 23 -0.10 0.68 4.44
C ALA A 23 0.98 0.36 5.48
N ASP A 24 2.01 -0.36 5.06
CA ASP A 24 3.15 -0.71 5.88
C ASP A 24 4.37 0.08 5.41
N SER A 25 4.63 1.13 6.16
CA SER A 25 5.67 2.12 5.91
C SER A 25 7.02 1.59 6.34
N GLU A 26 8.05 2.10 5.67
CA GLU A 26 9.47 1.94 6.01
C GLU A 26 9.99 0.49 6.18
N PRO A 27 11.23 0.19 5.76
CA PRO A 27 12.03 0.88 4.76
C PRO A 27 11.61 0.49 3.33
N ARG A 28 10.44 -0.16 3.13
CA ARG A 28 10.05 -0.81 1.86
C ARG A 28 8.70 -0.37 1.28
N ASN A 29 8.04 0.60 1.91
CA ASN A 29 6.81 1.28 1.48
C ASN A 29 5.91 0.43 0.62
N ARG A 30 5.07 -0.34 1.32
CA ARG A 30 4.28 -1.38 0.70
C ARG A 30 2.84 -1.32 1.18
N VAL A 31 1.94 -1.74 0.30
CA VAL A 31 0.60 -2.15 0.67
C VAL A 31 0.60 -3.66 0.82
N ILE A 32 0.26 -4.15 2.00
CA ILE A 32 0.09 -5.58 2.25
C ILE A 32 -1.38 -5.91 2.15
N LYS A 33 -1.73 -6.89 1.31
CA LYS A 33 -3.08 -7.47 1.25
C LYS A 33 -3.12 -8.76 2.05
N LEU A 34 -4.06 -8.85 2.98
CA LEU A 34 -4.33 -10.01 3.81
C LEU A 34 -5.74 -10.54 3.52
N SER A 35 -5.96 -11.83 3.71
CA SER A 35 -7.30 -12.43 3.80
C SER A 35 -7.99 -12.03 5.11
N PRO A 36 -9.30 -12.30 5.25
CA PRO A 36 -10.04 -12.02 6.49
C PRO A 36 -9.47 -12.70 7.74
N ASP A 37 -8.74 -13.81 7.58
CA ASP A 37 -8.08 -14.54 8.67
C ASP A 37 -6.63 -14.09 8.93
N GLY A 38 -6.15 -13.06 8.23
CA GLY A 38 -4.79 -12.51 8.39
C GLY A 38 -3.72 -13.18 7.54
N THR A 39 -4.05 -14.16 6.68
CA THR A 39 -3.08 -14.77 5.75
C THR A 39 -2.59 -13.76 4.71
N TRP A 40 -1.28 -13.71 4.47
CA TRP A 40 -0.67 -12.80 3.50
C TRP A 40 -0.97 -13.22 2.05
N LEU A 41 -1.80 -12.44 1.37
CA LEU A 41 -2.19 -12.70 -0.02
C LEU A 41 -1.23 -12.03 -1.01
N ALA A 42 -0.89 -10.76 -0.80
CA ALA A 42 -0.05 -10.00 -1.73
C ALA A 42 0.70 -8.85 -1.04
N VAL A 43 1.76 -8.38 -1.71
CA VAL A 43 2.50 -7.17 -1.35
C VAL A 43 2.64 -6.32 -2.60
N TRP A 44 2.27 -5.05 -2.51
CA TRP A 44 2.36 -4.09 -3.60
C TRP A 44 3.30 -2.95 -3.20
N HIS A 45 4.18 -2.55 -4.12
CA HIS A 45 5.10 -1.45 -3.89
C HIS A 45 4.64 -0.20 -4.63
N THR A 46 4.90 0.97 -4.06
CA THR A 46 4.64 2.24 -4.74
C THR A 46 5.77 2.56 -5.74
N PRO A 47 5.47 3.15 -6.92
CA PRO A 47 6.48 3.41 -7.95
C PRO A 47 7.60 4.36 -7.52
N GLY A 48 8.82 4.17 -8.03
CA GLY A 48 9.92 5.11 -7.77
C GLY A 48 10.47 5.06 -6.34
N PHE A 49 9.98 4.14 -5.51
CA PHE A 49 10.60 3.84 -4.22
C PHE A 49 11.79 2.91 -4.41
N ARG A 50 12.93 3.29 -3.81
CA ARG A 50 14.16 2.49 -3.75
C ARG A 50 14.56 2.32 -2.29
N GLU A 51 15.24 1.23 -1.97
CA GLU A 51 15.79 1.02 -0.63
C GLU A 51 16.67 2.22 -0.23
N GLY A 52 16.40 2.80 0.94
CA GLY A 52 17.07 4.02 1.43
C GLY A 52 16.48 5.35 0.93
N ALA A 53 15.36 5.36 0.22
CA ALA A 53 14.63 6.60 -0.09
C ALA A 53 13.83 7.11 1.13
N ALA A 54 13.69 8.43 1.26
CA ALA A 54 13.06 9.10 2.42
C ALA A 54 11.51 9.16 2.35
N GLY A 55 10.89 8.43 1.43
CA GLY A 55 9.44 8.39 1.32
C GLY A 55 8.80 7.42 2.33
N TYR A 56 7.50 7.54 2.53
CA TYR A 56 6.67 6.66 3.37
C TYR A 56 5.24 6.62 2.83
N VAL A 57 4.58 5.45 2.90
CA VAL A 57 3.12 5.35 2.73
C VAL A 57 2.44 5.79 4.01
N GLN A 58 1.13 6.05 4.01
CA GLN A 58 0.46 6.51 5.23
C GLN A 58 -0.90 5.84 5.41
N ALA A 59 -1.78 6.01 4.43
CA ALA A 59 -3.14 5.51 4.52
C ALA A 59 -3.53 4.76 3.26
N VAL A 60 -4.49 3.85 3.43
CA VAL A 60 -5.17 3.17 2.33
C VAL A 60 -6.64 3.55 2.39
N ALA A 61 -7.21 3.95 1.26
CA ALA A 61 -8.64 4.09 1.07
C ALA A 61 -9.07 3.25 -0.13
N MET A 62 -10.32 2.81 -0.17
CA MET A 62 -10.77 1.99 -1.28
C MET A 62 -12.23 2.22 -1.66
N THR A 63 -12.52 1.96 -2.93
CA THR A 63 -13.88 2.06 -3.47
C THR A 63 -14.56 0.70 -3.50
N ARG A 64 -15.90 0.69 -3.53
CA ARG A 64 -16.71 -0.54 -3.71
C ARG A 64 -16.36 -1.34 -4.98
N ARG A 65 -15.78 -0.69 -6.00
CA ARG A 65 -15.36 -1.33 -7.25
C ARG A 65 -13.89 -1.80 -7.24
N GLY A 66 -13.25 -1.81 -6.08
CA GLY A 66 -11.91 -2.38 -5.91
C GLY A 66 -10.76 -1.48 -6.36
N ARG A 67 -10.97 -0.17 -6.58
CA ARG A 67 -9.85 0.77 -6.66
C ARG A 67 -9.30 1.02 -5.26
N VAL A 68 -7.98 1.06 -5.14
CA VAL A 68 -7.24 1.29 -3.90
C VAL A 68 -6.41 2.56 -4.07
N PHE A 69 -6.50 3.47 -3.11
CA PHE A 69 -5.79 4.75 -3.09
C PHE A 69 -4.86 4.75 -1.90
N VAL A 70 -3.61 5.12 -2.13
CA VAL A 70 -2.57 5.17 -1.11
C VAL A 70 -2.03 6.58 -1.05
N THR A 71 -2.08 7.21 0.12
CA THR A 71 -1.37 8.46 0.36
C THR A 71 0.08 8.14 0.72
N GLU A 72 1.02 8.89 0.16
CA GLU A 72 2.43 8.72 0.46
C GLU A 72 3.22 10.01 0.26
N ILE A 73 4.41 10.05 0.87
CA ILE A 73 5.53 10.84 0.37
C ILE A 73 6.34 9.91 -0.54
N GLY A 74 6.43 10.26 -1.84
CA GLY A 74 7.20 9.48 -2.81
C GLY A 74 8.69 9.41 -2.45
N GLY A 75 9.44 8.50 -3.08
CA GLY A 75 10.89 8.39 -2.87
C GLY A 75 11.67 9.67 -3.20
N GLU A 76 11.06 10.54 -4.01
CA GLU A 76 11.52 11.88 -4.36
C GLU A 76 11.21 12.97 -3.30
N GLY A 77 10.52 12.64 -2.21
CA GLY A 77 10.12 13.60 -1.17
C GLY A 77 8.85 14.40 -1.51
N VAL A 78 8.11 14.02 -2.54
CA VAL A 78 6.90 14.74 -2.99
C VAL A 78 5.65 14.01 -2.49
N PRO A 79 4.72 14.70 -1.80
CA PRO A 79 3.42 14.12 -1.44
C PRO A 79 2.63 13.74 -2.68
N ARG A 80 2.01 12.57 -2.66
CA ARG A 80 1.20 12.08 -3.78
C ARG A 80 0.16 11.06 -3.34
N VAL A 81 -0.80 10.83 -4.23
CA VAL A 81 -1.75 9.72 -4.12
C VAL A 81 -1.47 8.73 -5.24
N VAL A 82 -1.29 7.46 -4.90
CA VAL A 82 -1.16 6.38 -5.89
C VAL A 82 -2.46 5.59 -5.95
N GLU A 83 -3.04 5.52 -7.15
CA GLU A 83 -4.20 4.68 -7.44
C GLU A 83 -3.71 3.30 -7.93
N PHE A 84 -4.15 2.25 -7.27
CA PHE A 84 -3.98 0.85 -7.66
C PHE A 84 -5.32 0.22 -8.09
N SER A 85 -5.24 -0.77 -8.97
CA SER A 85 -6.33 -1.74 -9.17
C SER A 85 -6.45 -2.69 -7.97
N SER A 86 -7.53 -3.45 -7.91
CA SER A 86 -7.75 -4.51 -6.92
C SER A 86 -6.70 -5.63 -6.97
N THR A 87 -5.95 -5.70 -8.06
CA THR A 87 -4.86 -6.66 -8.28
C THR A 87 -3.47 -6.08 -8.01
N GLY A 88 -3.38 -4.80 -7.60
CA GLY A 88 -2.11 -4.15 -7.27
C GLY A 88 -1.37 -3.52 -8.44
N LYS A 89 -2.01 -3.39 -9.61
CA LYS A 89 -1.43 -2.65 -10.74
C LYS A 89 -1.68 -1.16 -10.55
N VAL A 90 -0.64 -0.34 -10.66
CA VAL A 90 -0.76 1.11 -10.65
C VAL A 90 -1.60 1.59 -11.84
N ARG A 91 -2.58 2.44 -11.56
CA ARG A 91 -3.50 3.05 -12.53
C ARG A 91 -3.24 4.54 -12.71
N GLY A 92 -2.73 5.21 -11.69
CA GLY A 92 -2.44 6.64 -11.73
C GLY A 92 -1.65 7.12 -10.52
N ILE A 93 -1.01 8.27 -10.68
CA ILE A 93 -0.31 9.00 -9.62
C ILE A 93 -0.78 10.45 -9.69
N TRP A 94 -1.28 10.99 -8.57
CA TRP A 94 -1.73 12.38 -8.45
C TRP A 94 -0.77 13.14 -7.54
N ARG A 95 -0.39 14.36 -7.93
CA ARG A 95 0.59 15.22 -7.24
C ARG A 95 0.01 16.61 -7.06
#